data_AF-A0A7S1QYH0-F1
#
_entry.id   AF-A0A7S1QYH0-F1
#
_cell.length_a   1.000
_cell.length_b   1.000
_cell.length_c   1.000
_cell.angle_alpha   90.00
_cell.angle_beta   90.00
_cell.angle_gamma   90.00
#
_symmetry.space_group_name_H-M   'P 1'
#
loop_
_entity.id
_entity.type
_entity.pdbx_description
1 polymer ?
#
loop_
_entity_poly.entity_id
_entity_poly.type
_entity_poly.pdbx_seq_one_letter_code
_entity_poly.pdbx_strand_id
1 'polypeptide(L)'
;AEEDLASSCSLSSELAAPRVPQEARALVRDFVREMVRGREVTVLAPSGDLKRCSASLSRGLDALKIRVGTASRRIVLRDVDEIHAGAEDAQDIGTPLDDLCATLFLSSGDAISFRMKDVEERDTFILCLSLFADRLK
;
A
#
# COMPACT_ATOMS: atom_id res chain seq x y z
N ALA A 1 -37.35 -13.54 -20.88
CA ALA A 1 -37.60 -13.88 -19.48
C ALA A 1 -36.30 -14.48 -18.96
N GLU A 2 -35.54 -13.88 -18.06
CA GLU A 2 -35.77 -12.81 -17.06
C GLU A 2 -34.41 -12.08 -16.90
N GLU A 3 -34.35 -10.74 -17.03
CA GLU A 3 -34.29 -9.72 -15.95
C GLU A 3 -33.11 -9.95 -14.97
N ASP A 4 -31.99 -9.22 -15.09
CA ASP A 4 -31.68 -7.88 -14.53
C ASP A 4 -31.54 -7.86 -12.99
N LEU A 5 -30.57 -7.06 -12.49
CA LEU A 5 -30.26 -6.68 -11.08
C LEU A 5 -28.93 -7.19 -10.47
N ALA A 6 -27.88 -6.37 -10.62
CA ALA A 6 -27.11 -5.79 -9.50
C ALA A 6 -25.94 -4.96 -10.07
N SER A 7 -26.19 -3.69 -10.35
CA SER A 7 -25.89 -2.58 -9.43
C SER A 7 -24.57 -1.89 -9.79
N SER A 8 -24.71 -1.00 -10.76
CA SER A 8 -24.09 0.31 -10.85
C SER A 8 -23.13 0.68 -9.72
N CYS A 9 -21.84 0.66 -10.03
CA CYS A 9 -20.93 1.69 -9.53
C CYS A 9 -20.38 2.40 -10.78
N SER A 10 -21.09 3.47 -11.17
CA SER A 10 -20.71 4.37 -12.25
C SER A 10 -19.41 5.11 -11.89
N LEU A 11 -18.26 4.48 -12.13
CA LEU A 11 -17.00 5.19 -12.35
C LEU A 11 -16.90 5.51 -13.84
N SER A 12 -17.83 6.35 -14.30
CA SER A 12 -17.80 6.86 -15.67
C SER A 12 -16.76 7.97 -15.77
N SER A 13 -15.80 7.73 -16.65
CA SER A 13 -15.18 8.72 -17.54
C SER A 13 -14.34 9.83 -16.90
N GLU A 14 -13.03 9.65 -16.94
CA GLU A 14 -12.10 10.43 -17.76
C GLU A 14 -10.72 10.34 -17.12
N LEU A 15 -9.83 9.59 -17.77
CA LEU A 15 -8.38 9.74 -17.80
C LEU A 15 -7.88 8.52 -18.56
N ALA A 16 -7.40 8.74 -19.78
CA ALA A 16 -6.74 7.73 -20.59
C ALA A 16 -5.39 7.36 -19.95
N ALA A 17 -5.44 6.65 -18.82
CA ALA A 17 -4.30 5.92 -18.32
C ALA A 17 -4.08 4.71 -19.25
N PRO A 18 -2.81 4.31 -19.52
CA PRO A 18 -2.51 3.12 -20.31
C PRO A 18 -3.38 1.97 -19.80
N ARG A 19 -3.96 1.20 -20.72
CA ARG A 19 -4.95 0.14 -20.42
C ARG A 19 -4.33 -0.84 -19.42
N VAL A 20 -4.53 -0.59 -18.13
CA VAL A 20 -4.17 -1.53 -17.06
C VAL A 20 -4.89 -2.84 -17.42
N PRO A 21 -4.16 -3.93 -17.68
CA PRO A 21 -4.76 -5.20 -18.06
C PRO A 21 -5.88 -5.57 -17.08
N GLN A 22 -6.93 -6.23 -17.56
CA GLN A 22 -8.10 -6.57 -16.71
C GLN A 22 -7.69 -7.31 -15.44
N GLU A 23 -6.66 -8.15 -15.52
CA GLU A 23 -6.05 -8.87 -14.40
C GLU A 23 -5.48 -7.91 -13.34
N ALA A 24 -4.75 -6.88 -13.75
CA ALA A 24 -4.22 -5.86 -12.83
C ALA A 24 -5.34 -5.03 -12.18
N ARG A 25 -6.50 -4.83 -12.86
CA ARG A 25 -7.66 -4.17 -12.23
C ARG A 25 -8.29 -5.02 -11.12
N ALA A 26 -8.38 -6.33 -11.31
CA ALA A 26 -8.89 -7.23 -10.30
C ALA A 26 -8.00 -7.26 -9.06
N LEU A 27 -6.68 -7.35 -9.28
CA LEU A 27 -5.66 -7.33 -8.22
C LEU A 27 -5.74 -6.03 -7.40
N VAL A 28 -5.79 -4.86 -8.05
CA VAL A 28 -5.92 -3.57 -7.35
C VAL A 28 -7.23 -3.49 -6.56
N ARG A 29 -8.35 -3.95 -7.13
CA ARG A 29 -9.65 -3.94 -6.45
C ARG A 29 -9.63 -4.79 -5.19
N ASP A 30 -9.08 -5.99 -5.27
CA ASP A 30 -9.07 -6.94 -4.16
C ASP A 30 -8.13 -6.43 -3.05
N PHE A 31 -6.96 -5.90 -3.42
CA PHE A 31 -6.06 -5.19 -2.51
C PHE A 31 -6.75 -4.03 -1.79
N VAL A 32 -7.45 -3.15 -2.52
CA VAL A 32 -8.19 -2.03 -1.92
C VAL A 32 -9.24 -2.52 -0.94
N ARG A 33 -10.00 -3.56 -1.31
CA ARG A 33 -11.06 -4.10 -0.46
C ARG A 33 -10.50 -4.63 0.87
N GLU A 34 -9.39 -5.36 0.82
CA GLU A 34 -8.71 -5.85 2.01
C GLU A 34 -8.12 -4.72 2.85
N MET A 35 -7.38 -3.81 2.23
CA MET A 35 -6.74 -2.71 2.95
C MET A 35 -7.74 -1.71 3.53
N VAL A 36 -8.88 -1.42 2.89
CA VAL A 36 -9.91 -0.55 3.47
C VAL A 36 -10.59 -1.20 4.68
N ARG A 37 -10.77 -2.53 4.67
CA ARG A 37 -11.23 -3.28 5.86
C ARG A 37 -10.19 -3.28 6.98
N GLY A 38 -8.92 -3.23 6.59
CA GLY A 38 -7.77 -3.36 7.46
C GLY A 38 -7.31 -4.81 7.53
N ARG A 39 -5.99 -5.00 7.50
CA ARG A 39 -5.36 -6.31 7.62
C ARG A 39 -4.18 -6.27 8.58
N GLU A 40 -3.78 -7.42 9.08
CA GLU A 40 -2.53 -7.55 9.84
C GLU A 40 -1.34 -7.40 8.88
N VAL A 41 -0.34 -6.64 9.29
CA VAL A 41 0.92 -6.46 8.57
C VAL A 41 2.07 -6.53 9.57
N THR A 42 3.28 -6.79 9.06
CA THR A 42 4.49 -6.73 9.88
C THR A 42 5.29 -5.49 9.52
N VAL A 43 5.62 -4.67 10.50
CA VAL A 43 6.50 -3.50 10.35
C VAL A 43 7.87 -3.85 10.92
N LEU A 44 8.92 -3.54 10.18
CA LEU A 44 10.31 -3.69 10.62
C LEU A 44 10.78 -2.38 11.25
N ALA A 45 11.16 -2.42 12.52
CA ALA A 45 11.72 -1.28 13.23
C ALA A 45 13.22 -1.12 12.91
N PRO A 46 13.80 0.10 13.08
CA PRO A 46 15.24 0.31 12.90
C PRO A 46 16.12 -0.58 13.79
N SER A 47 15.60 -1.05 14.94
CA SER A 47 16.30 -2.03 15.79
C SER A 47 16.44 -3.42 15.18
N GLY A 48 15.75 -3.70 14.06
CA GLY A 48 15.59 -5.04 13.48
C GLY A 48 14.37 -5.81 14.01
N ASP A 49 13.65 -5.26 14.99
CA ASP A 49 12.48 -5.93 15.55
C ASP A 49 11.30 -5.91 14.57
N LEU A 50 10.65 -7.07 14.42
CA LEU A 50 9.41 -7.19 13.68
C LEU A 50 8.21 -6.98 14.61
N LYS A 51 7.33 -6.06 14.23
CA LYS A 51 6.12 -5.73 14.98
C LYS A 51 4.88 -6.02 14.14
N ARG A 52 3.99 -6.87 14.67
CA ARG A 52 2.66 -7.08 14.10
C ARG A 52 1.78 -5.87 14.38
N CYS A 53 1.21 -5.33 13.32
CA CYS A 53 0.42 -4.11 13.31
C CYS A 53 -0.86 -4.34 12.50
N SER A 54 -1.87 -3.50 12.69
CA SER A 54 -2.99 -3.43 11.74
C SER A 54 -2.77 -2.25 10.80
N ALA A 55 -2.81 -2.49 9.49
CA ALA A 55 -2.77 -1.43 8.49
C ALA A 55 -4.09 -1.34 7.74
N SER A 56 -4.54 -0.11 7.46
CA SER A 56 -5.76 0.13 6.69
C SER A 56 -5.66 1.38 5.81
N LEU A 57 -6.17 1.31 4.58
CA LEU A 57 -6.35 2.48 3.71
C LEU A 57 -7.64 3.25 4.04
N SER A 58 -7.61 4.57 3.88
CA SER A 58 -8.82 5.39 3.94
C SER A 58 -9.74 5.06 2.76
N ARG A 59 -11.05 5.36 2.90
CA ARG A 59 -12.01 5.16 1.80
C ARG A 59 -11.71 6.01 0.57
N GLY A 60 -11.07 7.16 0.77
CA GLY A 60 -10.60 8.02 -0.32
C GLY A 60 -9.28 7.57 -0.95
N LEU A 61 -8.68 6.48 -0.46
CA LEU A 61 -7.37 5.98 -0.90
C LEU A 61 -6.28 7.07 -0.83
N ASP A 62 -6.38 7.94 0.17
CA ASP A 62 -5.52 9.12 0.35
C ASP A 62 -4.56 8.99 1.54
N ALA A 63 -4.76 7.97 2.37
CA ALA A 63 -3.95 7.76 3.57
C ALA A 63 -3.92 6.31 4.02
N LEU A 64 -2.74 5.89 4.47
CA LEU A 64 -2.49 4.63 5.14
C LEU A 64 -2.46 4.85 6.65
N LYS A 65 -3.26 4.10 7.40
CA LYS A 65 -3.26 4.13 8.86
C LYS A 65 -2.66 2.84 9.40
N ILE A 66 -1.63 2.96 10.23
CA ILE A 66 -0.98 1.86 10.94
C ILE A 66 -1.37 1.96 12.41
N ARG A 67 -1.80 0.85 13.03
CA ARG A 67 -2.15 0.75 14.45
C ARG A 67 -1.30 -0.30 15.14
N VAL A 68 -0.79 0.04 16.31
CA VAL A 68 -0.05 -0.85 17.21
C VAL A 68 -0.61 -0.66 18.62
N GLY A 69 -1.35 -1.66 19.11
CA GLY A 69 -2.10 -1.52 20.37
C GLY A 69 -3.08 -0.35 20.31
N THR A 70 -2.92 0.60 21.22
CA THR A 70 -3.73 1.83 21.29
C THR A 70 -3.17 2.99 20.46
N ALA A 71 -1.91 2.90 20.02
CA ALA A 71 -1.28 3.92 19.20
C ALA A 71 -1.65 3.77 17.72
N SER A 72 -1.78 4.88 17.02
CA SER A 72 -1.96 4.86 15.56
C SER A 72 -1.19 5.98 14.88
N ARG A 73 -0.55 5.65 13.76
CA ARG A 73 0.09 6.59 12.85
C ARG A 73 -0.75 6.69 11.58
N ARG A 74 -1.05 7.91 11.13
CA ARG A 74 -1.65 8.17 9.81
C ARG A 74 -0.54 8.69 8.90
N ILE A 75 -0.43 8.11 7.72
CA ILE A 75 0.49 8.49 6.65
C ILE A 75 -0.38 8.95 5.49
N VAL A 76 -0.24 10.21 5.08
CA VAL A 76 -0.93 10.71 3.90
C VAL A 76 -0.15 10.23 2.68
N LEU A 77 -0.82 9.63 1.69
CA LEU A 77 -0.14 9.02 0.54
C LEU A 77 0.50 10.07 -0.39
N ARG A 78 0.00 11.31 -0.38
CA ARG A 78 0.66 12.44 -1.05
C ARG A 78 2.06 12.71 -0.50
N ASP A 79 2.29 12.43 0.78
CA ASP A 79 3.58 12.68 1.44
C ASP A 79 4.55 11.49 1.28
N VAL A 80 4.22 10.51 0.42
CA VAL A 80 5.11 9.39 0.07
C VAL A 80 5.90 9.80 -1.18
N ASP A 81 7.18 10.05 -1.00
CA ASP A 81 8.07 10.45 -2.09
C ASP A 81 8.38 9.25 -2.97
N GLU A 82 8.83 8.15 -2.36
CA GLU A 82 9.28 6.94 -3.04
C GLU A 82 8.87 5.67 -2.28
N ILE A 83 8.70 4.57 -3.02
CA ILE A 83 8.43 3.25 -2.47
C ILE A 83 9.42 2.27 -3.07
N HIS A 84 10.16 1.59 -2.22
CA HIS A 84 11.28 0.73 -2.58
C HIS A 84 11.01 -0.73 -2.24
N ALA A 85 11.51 -1.64 -3.07
CA ALA A 85 11.39 -3.08 -2.89
C ALA A 85 12.73 -3.66 -2.39
N GLY A 86 12.68 -4.44 -1.33
CA GLY A 86 13.85 -5.13 -0.81
C GLY A 86 14.85 -4.21 -0.10
N ALA A 87 16.08 -4.70 0.02
CA ALA A 87 17.16 -4.01 0.72
C ALA A 87 18.06 -3.17 -0.19
N GLU A 88 18.11 -3.47 -1.49
CA GLU A 88 19.12 -2.91 -2.40
C GLU A 88 18.94 -1.40 -2.61
N ASP A 89 17.70 -0.93 -2.70
CA ASP A 89 17.40 0.47 -3.04
C ASP A 89 17.25 1.39 -1.80
N ALA A 90 17.32 0.83 -0.58
CA ALA A 90 17.03 1.55 0.67
C ALA A 90 18.14 1.44 1.73
N GLN A 91 19.41 1.33 1.30
CA GLN A 91 20.56 1.02 2.16
C GLN A 91 20.88 2.09 3.23
N ASP A 92 20.44 3.34 3.03
CA ASP A 92 20.83 4.47 3.88
C ASP A 92 19.95 4.69 5.13
N ILE A 93 18.91 3.88 5.35
CA ILE A 93 17.92 4.14 6.42
C ILE A 93 18.26 3.50 7.78
N GLY A 94 19.42 2.84 7.89
CA GLY A 94 19.87 2.20 9.14
C GLY A 94 18.96 1.08 9.66
N THR A 95 18.02 0.59 8.84
CA THR A 95 17.12 -0.52 9.15
C THR A 95 17.63 -1.77 8.44
N PRO A 96 17.71 -2.95 9.10
CA PRO A 96 18.24 -4.17 8.49
C PRO A 96 17.20 -4.81 7.56
N LEU A 97 17.04 -4.22 6.37
CA LEU A 97 16.09 -4.66 5.35
C LEU A 97 16.48 -6.03 4.75
N ASP A 98 15.48 -6.70 4.20
CA ASP A 98 15.66 -7.88 3.35
C ASP A 98 14.77 -7.81 2.11
N ASP A 99 14.89 -8.81 1.24
CA ASP A 99 14.19 -8.86 -0.05
C ASP A 99 12.66 -8.83 0.08
N LEU A 100 12.08 -9.17 1.24
CA LEU A 100 10.63 -9.16 1.44
C LEU A 100 10.11 -7.83 1.99
N CYS A 101 10.98 -6.84 2.16
CA CYS A 101 10.61 -5.52 2.63
C CYS A 101 10.01 -4.65 1.51
N ALA A 102 8.97 -3.89 1.85
CA ALA A 102 8.47 -2.75 1.09
C ALA A 102 8.66 -1.50 1.96
N THR A 103 9.48 -0.55 1.51
CA THR A 103 9.85 0.63 2.30
C THR A 103 9.26 1.89 1.69
N LEU A 104 8.50 2.64 2.49
CA LEU A 104 7.94 3.94 2.11
C LEU A 104 8.86 5.03 2.64
N PHE A 105 9.33 5.90 1.75
CA PHE A 105 10.04 7.13 2.09
C PHE A 105 9.07 8.29 2.08
N LEU A 106 9.02 9.04 3.19
CA LEU A 106 8.10 10.15 3.36
C LEU A 106 8.82 11.48 3.17
N SER A 107 8.10 12.53 2.73
CA SER A 107 8.64 13.87 2.55
C SER A 107 9.17 14.51 3.85
N SER A 108 8.80 13.96 5.01
CA SER A 108 9.38 14.32 6.31
C SER A 108 10.82 13.84 6.52
N GLY A 109 11.34 12.95 5.66
CA GLY A 109 12.62 12.25 5.83
C GLY A 109 12.51 10.91 6.56
N ASP A 110 11.37 10.62 7.18
CA ASP A 110 11.08 9.31 7.79
C ASP A 110 10.93 8.20 6.75
N ALA A 111 11.36 6.99 7.11
CA ALA A 111 11.10 5.77 6.35
C ALA A 111 10.27 4.76 7.18
N ILE A 112 9.42 3.98 6.51
CA ILE A 112 8.62 2.92 7.13
C ILE A 112 8.71 1.66 6.30
N SER A 113 9.23 0.59 6.89
CA SER A 113 9.44 -0.69 6.20
C SER A 113 8.42 -1.72 6.66
N PHE A 114 7.72 -2.31 5.69
CA PHE A 114 6.78 -3.41 5.88
C PHE A 114 7.42 -4.70 5.38
N ARG A 115 7.44 -5.73 6.21
CA ARG A 115 7.91 -7.05 5.81
C ARG A 115 6.72 -7.90 5.37
N MET A 116 6.72 -8.30 4.10
CA MET A 116 5.67 -9.15 3.53
C MET A 116 5.98 -10.64 3.69
N LYS A 117 4.99 -11.49 3.43
CA LYS A 117 5.16 -12.95 3.55
C LYS A 117 5.96 -13.55 2.39
N ASP A 118 5.85 -12.93 1.21
CA ASP A 118 6.45 -13.37 -0.05
C ASP A 118 6.62 -12.19 -1.01
N VAL A 119 7.31 -12.46 -2.13
CA VAL A 119 7.62 -11.49 -3.17
C VAL A 119 6.35 -10.97 -3.87
N GLU A 120 5.37 -11.84 -4.09
CA GLU A 120 4.12 -11.47 -4.77
C GLU A 120 3.31 -10.46 -3.95
N GLU A 121 3.23 -10.66 -2.63
CA GLU A 121 2.58 -9.71 -1.72
C GLU A 121 3.34 -8.39 -1.66
N ARG A 122 4.68 -8.41 -1.61
CA ARG A 122 5.53 -7.21 -1.65
C ARG A 122 5.25 -6.41 -2.91
N ASP A 123 5.32 -7.04 -4.07
CA ASP A 123 5.17 -6.37 -5.36
C ASP A 123 3.75 -5.84 -5.55
N THR A 124 2.74 -6.60 -5.12
CA THR A 124 1.34 -6.16 -5.10
C THR A 124 1.15 -4.92 -4.22
N PHE A 125 1.73 -4.94 -3.01
CA PHE A 125 1.62 -3.83 -2.06
C PHE A 125 2.29 -2.56 -2.60
N ILE A 126 3.50 -2.69 -3.14
CA ILE A 126 4.24 -1.58 -3.76
C ILE A 126 3.47 -1.03 -4.96
N LEU A 127 3.09 -1.88 -5.91
CA LEU A 127 2.36 -1.48 -7.11
C LEU A 127 1.10 -0.68 -6.76
N CYS A 128 0.29 -1.20 -5.83
CA CYS A 128 -0.96 -0.56 -5.45
C CYS A 128 -0.74 0.77 -4.72
N LEU A 129 0.20 0.82 -3.77
CA LEU A 129 0.48 2.06 -3.04
C LEU A 129 1.11 3.13 -3.95
N SER A 130 2.04 2.76 -4.82
CA SER A 130 2.63 3.70 -5.80
C SER A 130 1.54 4.27 -6.70
N LEU A 131 0.63 3.43 -7.21
CA LEU A 131 -0.52 3.87 -8.03
C LEU A 131 -1.38 4.92 -7.31
N PHE A 132 -1.57 4.80 -5.99
CA PHE A 132 -2.37 5.76 -5.23
C PHE A 132 -1.59 7.02 -4.87
N ALA A 133 -0.32 6.89 -4.46
CA ALA A 133 0.55 8.02 -4.19
C ALA A 133 0.74 8.91 -5.44
N ASP A 134 1.01 8.30 -6.59
CA ASP A 134 1.23 9.01 -7.86
C ASP A 134 -0.02 9.76 -8.36
N ARG A 135 -1.23 9.28 -8.04
CA ARG A 135 -2.48 9.97 -8.37
C ARG A 135 -2.74 11.22 -7.52
N LEU A 136 -2.04 11.34 -6.39
CA LEU A 136 -2.25 12.42 -5.42
C LEU A 136 -1.19 13.52 -5.51
N LYS A 137 -0.10 13.26 -6.24
CA LYS A 137 0.93 14.23 -6.62
C LYS A 137 0.37 15.14 -7.71
#